data_AF-A0A4D7JLW3-F1
#
_entry.id   AF-A0A4D7JLW3-F1
#
_cell.length_a   1.000
_cell.length_b   1.000
_cell.length_c   1.000
_cell.angle_alpha   90.00
_cell.angle_beta   90.00
_cell.angle_gamma   90.00
#
_symmetry.space_group_name_H-M   'P 1'
#
loop_
_entity.id
_entity.type
_entity.pdbx_description
1 polymer ?
#
loop_
_entity_poly.entity_id
_entity_poly.type
_entity_poly.pdbx_seq_one_letter_code
_entity_poly.pdbx_strand_id
1 'polypeptide(L)'
;MNFLSKQITLIFLISGLVLSCGNKDNDPSPAEQLERKITSENWKITSFIDSGDEKTSNYTGYFFVFGNDGALSASNGINSFSGTWSIITNPSDGDDDRLEELDIEISFSVENEFDDLTDVWDIFYESTTRIDLGDESNSNESLRFENL
;
A
#
# COMPACT_ATOMS: atom_id res chain seq x y z
N MET A 1 10.45 -5.76 -83.47
CA MET A 1 10.66 -7.21 -83.37
C MET A 1 11.67 -7.44 -82.26
N ASN A 2 11.21 -7.94 -81.10
CA ASN A 2 11.87 -8.89 -80.20
C ASN A 2 11.08 -9.00 -78.90
N PHE A 3 11.04 -10.22 -78.40
CA PHE A 3 9.98 -10.83 -77.62
C PHE A 3 10.18 -10.72 -76.10
N LEU A 4 9.03 -10.78 -75.41
CA LEU A 4 8.77 -11.32 -74.07
C LEU A 4 9.96 -11.74 -73.19
N SER A 5 9.96 -11.25 -71.95
CA SER A 5 10.03 -12.15 -70.78
C SER A 5 9.08 -11.63 -69.69
N LYS A 6 8.05 -12.42 -69.39
CA LYS A 6 7.19 -12.26 -68.22
C LYS A 6 8.01 -12.65 -67.00
N GLN A 7 8.02 -11.84 -65.94
CA GLN A 7 7.94 -12.37 -64.57
C GLN A 7 7.09 -11.45 -63.70
N ILE A 8 5.98 -12.01 -63.22
CA ILE A 8 5.14 -11.48 -62.16
C ILE A 8 5.81 -11.89 -60.85
N THR A 9 6.04 -10.98 -59.92
CA THR A 9 5.97 -11.28 -58.48
C THR A 9 5.54 -10.03 -57.71
N LEU A 10 4.36 -10.15 -57.12
CA LEU A 10 3.74 -9.28 -56.13
C LEU A 10 4.34 -9.62 -54.76
N ILE A 11 4.74 -8.63 -53.94
CA ILE A 11 4.64 -8.63 -52.47
C ILE A 11 4.67 -7.17 -52.00
N PHE A 12 3.56 -6.71 -51.41
CA PHE A 12 3.50 -5.51 -50.59
C PHE A 12 4.08 -5.86 -49.21
N LEU A 13 5.20 -5.23 -48.83
CA LEU A 13 5.74 -5.27 -47.48
C LEU A 13 5.95 -3.83 -46.99
N ILE A 14 4.83 -3.20 -46.62
CA ILE A 14 4.83 -2.03 -45.74
C ILE A 14 4.19 -2.51 -44.44
N SER A 15 4.96 -3.28 -43.67
CA SER A 15 4.67 -3.43 -42.25
C SER A 15 5.31 -2.25 -41.56
N GLY A 16 4.53 -1.18 -41.39
CA GLY A 16 4.91 -0.08 -40.54
C GLY A 16 4.98 -0.57 -39.10
N LEU A 17 6.18 -0.90 -38.62
CA LEU A 17 6.44 -0.85 -37.20
C LEU A 17 6.42 0.62 -36.78
N VAL A 18 5.23 1.13 -36.48
CA VAL A 18 5.11 2.27 -35.59
C VAL A 18 5.22 1.71 -34.18
N LEU A 19 6.44 1.72 -33.63
CA LEU A 19 6.61 1.70 -32.18
C LEU A 19 6.07 3.03 -31.66
N SER A 20 4.75 3.10 -31.49
CA SER A 20 4.12 4.08 -30.62
C SER A 20 4.45 3.63 -29.21
N CYS A 21 5.53 4.15 -28.64
CA CYS A 21 5.76 4.10 -27.21
C CYS A 21 4.60 4.88 -26.57
N GLY A 22 3.60 4.16 -26.06
CA GLY A 22 2.46 4.75 -25.41
C GLY A 22 2.91 5.43 -24.12
N ASN A 23 2.68 6.74 -24.02
CA ASN A 23 2.89 7.54 -22.83
C ASN A 23 2.34 6.82 -21.59
N LYS A 24 3.17 6.57 -20.58
CA LYS A 24 2.76 6.04 -19.28
C LYS A 24 3.31 6.91 -18.15
N ASP A 25 2.74 8.10 -18.00
CA ASP A 25 3.04 9.00 -16.88
C ASP A 25 1.78 9.36 -16.07
N ASN A 26 0.74 8.50 -16.05
CA ASN A 26 -0.52 8.74 -15.32
C ASN A 26 -0.92 7.58 -14.38
N ASP A 27 -0.09 6.56 -14.22
CA ASP A 27 -0.39 5.49 -13.27
C ASP A 27 -0.03 5.97 -11.86
N PRO A 28 -0.93 5.83 -10.87
CA PRO A 28 -0.63 6.23 -9.50
C PRO A 28 0.57 5.45 -8.96
N SER A 29 1.46 6.13 -8.25
CA SER A 29 2.54 5.51 -7.51
C SER A 29 2.00 4.48 -6.51
N PRO A 30 2.79 3.48 -6.10
CA PRO A 30 2.35 2.50 -5.09
C PRO A 30 1.91 3.16 -3.78
N ALA A 31 2.59 4.23 -3.36
CA ALA A 31 2.18 5.03 -2.22
C ALA A 31 0.76 5.62 -2.42
N GLU A 32 0.48 6.23 -3.58
CA GLU A 32 -0.87 6.74 -3.89
C GLU A 32 -1.92 5.61 -3.98
N GLN A 33 -1.55 4.43 -4.48
CA GLN A 33 -2.45 3.28 -4.54
C GLN A 33 -2.77 2.75 -3.14
N LEU A 34 -1.77 2.67 -2.27
CA LEU A 34 -1.92 2.24 -0.88
C LEU A 34 -2.72 3.28 -0.09
N GLU A 35 -2.42 4.57 -0.23
CA GLU A 35 -3.16 5.65 0.43
C GLU A 35 -4.65 5.54 0.11
N ARG A 36 -4.99 5.41 -1.18
CA ARG A 36 -6.38 5.26 -1.65
C ARG A 36 -7.07 4.02 -1.09
N LYS A 37 -6.32 2.94 -0.83
CA LYS A 37 -6.85 1.67 -0.30
C LYS A 37 -7.11 1.78 1.20
N ILE A 38 -6.16 2.36 1.93
CA ILE A 38 -6.26 2.56 3.37
C ILE A 38 -7.39 3.54 3.70
N THR A 39 -7.54 4.63 2.94
CA THR A 39 -8.56 5.65 3.21
C THR A 39 -9.96 5.31 2.71
N SER A 40 -10.12 4.27 1.88
CA SER A 40 -11.45 3.90 1.34
C SER A 40 -12.32 3.11 2.29
N GLU A 41 -11.75 2.55 3.36
CA GLU A 41 -12.40 1.57 4.22
C GLU A 41 -12.21 1.91 5.71
N ASN A 42 -13.06 1.31 6.55
CA ASN A 42 -12.88 1.34 7.99
C ASN A 42 -12.23 0.03 8.45
N TRP A 43 -11.24 0.15 9.32
CA TRP A 43 -10.40 -0.97 9.71
C TRP A 43 -10.62 -1.39 11.15
N LYS A 44 -10.35 -2.66 11.44
CA LYS A 44 -10.28 -3.20 12.80
C LYS A 44 -8.92 -3.83 13.00
N ILE A 45 -8.35 -3.67 14.19
CA ILE A 45 -7.20 -4.46 14.61
C ILE A 45 -7.70 -5.88 14.90
N THR A 46 -7.19 -6.87 14.15
CA THR A 46 -7.53 -8.29 14.36
C THR A 46 -6.36 -9.12 14.88
N SER A 47 -5.16 -8.54 14.91
CA SER A 47 -4.00 -9.05 15.63
C SER A 47 -3.11 -7.89 16.03
N PHE A 48 -2.64 -7.86 17.27
CA PHE A 48 -1.57 -6.98 17.71
C PHE A 48 -0.69 -7.70 18.73
N ILE A 49 0.59 -7.81 18.40
CA ILE A 49 1.66 -8.32 19.26
C ILE A 49 2.68 -7.20 19.36
N ASP A 50 3.01 -6.78 20.56
CA ASP A 50 4.06 -5.78 20.84
C ASP A 50 5.08 -6.42 21.78
N SER A 51 6.34 -6.45 21.34
CA SER A 51 7.44 -7.00 22.13
C SER A 51 7.20 -8.44 22.62
N GLY A 52 6.38 -9.20 21.88
CA GLY A 52 5.99 -10.58 22.17
C GLY A 52 4.73 -10.74 23.03
N ASP A 53 4.16 -9.63 23.52
CA ASP A 53 2.92 -9.64 24.30
C ASP A 53 1.70 -9.51 23.40
N GLU A 54 0.72 -10.41 23.58
CA GLU A 54 -0.56 -10.35 22.86
C GLU A 54 -1.42 -9.22 23.45
N LYS A 55 -1.75 -8.23 22.61
CA LYS A 55 -2.45 -7.01 23.03
C LYS A 55 -3.72 -6.73 22.20
N THR A 56 -4.13 -7.62 21.29
CA THR A 56 -5.30 -7.42 20.41
C THR A 56 -6.56 -7.07 21.19
N SER A 57 -6.75 -7.70 22.35
CA SER A 57 -7.96 -7.52 23.16
C SER A 57 -8.22 -6.05 23.57
N ASN A 58 -7.18 -5.22 23.71
CA ASN A 58 -7.28 -3.79 24.06
C ASN A 58 -8.06 -2.98 23.01
N TYR A 59 -8.06 -3.44 21.76
CA TYR A 59 -8.65 -2.73 20.62
C TYR A 59 -9.99 -3.31 20.18
N THR A 60 -10.53 -4.27 20.94
CA THR A 60 -11.81 -4.91 20.61
C THR A 60 -12.93 -3.88 20.51
N GLY A 61 -13.60 -3.87 19.36
CA GLY A 61 -14.76 -3.00 19.10
C GLY A 61 -14.41 -1.60 18.60
N TYR A 62 -13.13 -1.24 18.49
CA TYR A 62 -12.72 -0.01 17.83
C TYR A 62 -12.72 -0.17 16.30
N PHE A 63 -13.20 0.87 15.62
CA PHE A 63 -13.02 1.09 14.19
C PHE A 63 -12.01 2.20 13.99
N PHE A 64 -11.07 1.96 13.08
CA PHE A 64 -10.03 2.88 12.67
C PHE A 64 -10.39 3.49 11.31
N VAL A 65 -10.29 4.80 11.21
CA VAL A 65 -10.53 5.55 9.98
C VAL A 65 -9.31 6.40 9.68
N PHE A 66 -8.67 6.10 8.56
CA PHE A 66 -7.54 6.83 8.01
C PHE A 66 -8.07 7.88 7.03
N GLY A 67 -7.89 9.16 7.35
CA GLY A 67 -8.34 10.28 6.54
C GLY A 67 -7.29 10.69 5.50
N ASN A 68 -7.73 11.12 4.31
CA ASN A 68 -6.86 11.68 3.28
C ASN A 68 -6.14 12.98 3.67
N ASP A 69 -6.49 13.58 4.80
CA ASP A 69 -5.81 14.73 5.39
C ASP A 69 -4.70 14.34 6.39
N GLY A 70 -4.41 13.04 6.50
CA GLY A 70 -3.44 12.48 7.46
C GLY A 70 -4.01 12.31 8.87
N ALA A 71 -5.29 12.58 9.11
CA ALA A 71 -5.93 12.31 10.39
C ALA A 71 -6.22 10.81 10.56
N LEU A 72 -5.93 10.25 11.73
CA LEU A 72 -6.34 8.91 12.13
C LEU A 72 -7.34 9.02 13.28
N SER A 73 -8.44 8.30 13.21
CA SER A 73 -9.40 8.20 14.31
C SER A 73 -9.68 6.75 14.67
N ALA A 74 -9.75 6.47 15.98
CA ALA A 74 -10.18 5.18 16.50
C ALA A 74 -11.38 5.39 17.41
N SER A 75 -12.50 4.72 17.13
CA SER A 75 -13.73 4.85 17.93
C SER A 75 -14.47 3.54 18.11
N ASN A 76 -15.00 3.30 19.31
CA ASN A 76 -15.92 2.20 19.61
C ASN A 76 -17.36 2.69 19.90
N GLY A 77 -17.66 3.95 19.57
CA GLY A 77 -18.95 4.60 19.82
C GLY A 77 -19.13 5.16 21.24
N ILE A 78 -18.25 4.84 22.18
CA ILE A 78 -18.22 5.41 23.54
C ILE A 78 -16.97 6.27 23.71
N ASN A 79 -15.81 5.69 23.42
CA ASN A 79 -14.52 6.36 23.44
C ASN A 79 -14.07 6.68 22.01
N SER A 80 -13.29 7.74 21.88
CA SER A 80 -12.66 8.12 20.64
C SER A 80 -11.27 8.66 20.90
N PHE A 81 -10.31 8.22 20.09
CA PHE A 81 -8.93 8.71 20.11
C PHE A 81 -8.57 9.23 18.72
N SER A 82 -7.80 10.31 18.71
CA SER A 82 -7.32 10.95 17.49
C SER A 82 -5.81 10.83 17.43
N GLY A 83 -5.33 10.59 16.23
CA GLY A 83 -3.93 10.49 15.88
C GLY A 83 -3.67 11.01 14.48
N THR A 84 -2.47 10.75 13.99
CA THR A 84 -2.06 11.02 12.62
C THR A 84 -1.51 9.77 11.97
N TRP A 85 -1.50 9.76 10.65
CA TRP A 85 -0.84 8.72 9.88
C TRP A 85 -0.25 9.28 8.58
N SER A 86 0.77 8.62 8.05
CA SER A 86 1.32 8.91 6.72
C SER A 86 2.02 7.69 6.13
N ILE A 87 2.06 7.62 4.80
CA ILE A 87 2.95 6.69 4.10
C ILE A 87 4.30 7.38 3.93
N ILE A 88 5.36 6.73 4.37
CA ILE A 88 6.74 7.17 4.17
C ILE A 88 7.35 6.31 3.07
N THR A 89 8.22 6.92 2.26
CA THR A 89 9.01 6.18 1.26
C THR A 89 10.47 6.19 1.68
N ASN A 90 11.04 5.01 1.87
CA ASN A 90 12.46 4.78 2.10
C ASN A 90 13.08 4.21 0.82
N PRO A 91 13.49 5.07 -0.13
CA PRO A 91 14.06 4.61 -1.38
C PRO A 91 15.32 3.79 -1.10
N SER A 92 15.34 2.54 -1.57
CA SER A 92 16.53 1.71 -1.53
C SER A 92 17.25 1.79 -2.88
N ASP A 93 18.57 1.66 -2.89
CA ASP A 93 19.37 1.79 -4.11
C ASP A 93 19.21 0.61 -5.10
N GLY A 94 18.26 -0.30 -4.89
CA GLY A 94 17.87 -1.28 -5.89
C GLY A 94 16.98 -2.43 -5.40
N ASP A 95 15.70 -2.40 -5.76
CA ASP A 95 15.01 -3.41 -6.58
C ASP A 95 13.65 -2.83 -7.04
N ASP A 96 12.98 -3.45 -8.01
CA ASP A 96 11.68 -3.00 -8.57
C ASP A 96 10.47 -3.36 -7.67
N ASP A 97 10.72 -3.85 -6.45
CA ASP A 97 9.71 -4.27 -5.47
C ASP A 97 9.32 -3.09 -4.55
N ARG A 98 8.47 -2.24 -5.12
CA ARG A 98 8.09 -0.92 -4.60
C ARG A 98 7.30 -0.89 -3.28
N LEU A 99 6.96 -2.04 -2.70
CA LEU A 99 6.25 -2.13 -1.42
C LEU A 99 7.23 -2.19 -0.23
N GLU A 100 8.41 -2.79 -0.40
CA GLU A 100 9.46 -2.84 0.63
C GLU A 100 10.07 -1.44 0.89
N GLU A 101 9.84 -0.49 -0.03
CA GLU A 101 10.24 0.91 0.12
C GLU A 101 9.20 1.74 0.89
N LEU A 102 8.07 1.18 1.31
CA LEU A 102 6.98 1.92 1.94
C LEU A 102 6.75 1.50 3.38
N ASP A 103 6.66 2.50 4.25
CA ASP A 103 6.28 2.35 5.65
C ASP A 103 4.98 3.10 5.92
N ILE A 104 4.30 2.75 7.02
CA ILE A 104 3.20 3.54 7.58
C ILE A 104 3.62 4.09 8.93
N GLU A 105 3.73 5.40 9.02
CA GLU A 105 3.84 6.09 10.31
C GLU A 105 2.44 6.23 10.92
N ILE A 106 2.28 5.77 12.16
CA ILE A 106 1.09 5.96 12.99
C ILE A 106 1.51 6.72 14.23
N SER A 107 0.73 7.72 14.65
CA SER A 107 1.00 8.44 15.89
C SER A 107 -0.27 8.77 16.64
N PHE A 108 -0.32 8.38 17.91
CA PHE A 108 -1.30 8.85 18.89
C PHE A 108 -0.57 9.59 20.01
N SER A 109 -1.03 10.80 20.37
CA SER A 109 -0.48 11.56 21.50
C SER A 109 -1.34 11.39 22.74
N VAL A 110 -1.36 10.18 23.29
CA VAL A 110 -2.21 9.78 24.44
C VAL A 110 -1.40 8.96 25.45
N GLU A 111 -1.85 8.91 26.71
CA GLU A 111 -1.19 8.13 27.77
C GLU A 111 -2.01 6.86 28.10
N ASN A 112 -2.44 6.11 27.08
CA ASN A 112 -3.21 4.88 27.22
C ASN A 112 -2.76 3.82 26.20
N GLU A 113 -3.51 2.73 26.06
CA GLU A 113 -3.14 1.60 25.20
C GLU A 113 -2.89 2.00 23.74
N PHE A 114 -3.46 3.11 23.23
CA PHE A 114 -3.23 3.57 21.87
C PHE A 114 -1.84 4.16 21.63
N ASP A 115 -1.09 4.50 22.70
CA ASP A 115 0.33 4.87 22.58
C ASP A 115 1.16 3.70 22.04
N ASP A 116 0.77 2.46 22.34
CA ASP A 116 1.44 1.24 21.84
C ASP A 116 1.35 1.11 20.30
N LEU A 117 0.46 1.84 19.62
CA LEU A 117 0.37 1.83 18.16
C LEU A 117 1.27 2.87 17.47
N THR A 118 1.89 3.77 18.25
CA THR A 118 2.72 4.86 17.73
C THR A 118 4.06 4.32 17.28
N ASP A 119 4.25 4.17 15.97
CA ASP A 119 5.52 3.75 15.37
C ASP A 119 5.58 4.06 13.86
N VAL A 120 6.75 3.82 13.27
CA VAL A 120 6.96 3.68 11.82
C VAL A 120 6.97 2.20 11.49
N TRP A 121 5.89 1.73 10.89
CA TRP A 121 5.64 0.31 10.64
C TRP A 121 6.02 -0.12 9.22
N ASP A 122 6.80 -1.19 9.10
CA ASP A 122 7.09 -1.84 7.82
C ASP A 122 5.85 -2.57 7.31
N ILE A 123 5.64 -2.55 5.99
CA ILE A 123 4.49 -3.19 5.35
C ILE A 123 4.87 -4.57 4.81
N PHE A 124 4.37 -5.63 5.46
CA PHE A 124 4.61 -7.00 5.00
C PHE A 124 3.58 -7.52 4.01
N TYR A 125 2.34 -7.07 4.15
CA TYR A 125 1.26 -7.54 3.29
C TYR A 125 0.17 -6.48 3.19
N GLU A 126 -0.33 -6.31 1.98
CA GLU A 126 -1.49 -5.47 1.74
C GLU A 126 -2.44 -6.16 0.75
N SER A 127 -3.73 -6.01 0.99
CA SER A 127 -4.81 -6.36 0.09
C SER A 127 -5.99 -5.41 0.30
N THR A 128 -7.04 -5.55 -0.50
CA THR A 128 -8.26 -4.75 -0.34
C THR A 128 -8.91 -4.91 1.04
N THR A 129 -8.66 -6.00 1.77
CA THR A 129 -9.32 -6.29 3.05
C THR A 129 -8.38 -6.52 4.22
N ARG A 130 -7.07 -6.42 4.02
CA ARG A 130 -6.07 -6.73 5.06
C ARG A 130 -4.78 -5.97 4.84
N ILE A 131 -4.22 -5.48 5.93
CA ILE A 131 -2.89 -4.88 6.00
C ILE A 131 -2.16 -5.56 7.16
N ASP A 132 -0.99 -6.14 6.89
CA ASP A 132 -0.07 -6.63 7.90
C ASP A 132 1.14 -5.73 7.98
N LEU A 133 1.42 -5.32 9.21
CA LEU A 133 2.49 -4.43 9.60
C LEU A 133 3.39 -5.13 10.62
N GLY A 134 4.64 -4.71 10.71
CA GLY A 134 5.55 -5.08 11.79
C GLY A 134 6.89 -4.38 11.66
N ASP A 135 7.90 -4.91 12.34
CA ASP A 135 9.28 -4.41 12.30
C ASP A 135 10.18 -5.53 11.75
N GLU A 136 10.84 -5.29 10.61
CA GLU A 136 11.77 -6.25 9.99
C GLU A 136 12.90 -6.70 10.92
N SER A 137 13.29 -5.84 11.86
CA SER A 137 14.34 -6.10 12.84
C SER A 137 13.84 -6.80 14.11
N ASN A 138 12.52 -6.78 14.36
CA ASN A 138 11.88 -7.31 15.55
C ASN A 138 10.67 -8.20 15.21
N SER A 139 10.93 -9.50 15.02
CA SER A 139 9.87 -10.48 14.72
C SER A 139 8.82 -10.68 15.83
N ASN A 140 8.96 -10.00 16.97
CA ASN A 140 8.01 -10.07 18.08
C ASN A 140 7.00 -8.90 18.06
N GLU A 141 6.99 -8.10 17.01
CA GLU A 141 6.13 -6.96 16.83
C GLU A 141 5.35 -7.08 15.52
N SER A 142 4.03 -7.11 15.62
CA SER A 142 3.16 -7.26 14.45
C SER A 142 1.78 -6.67 14.71
N LEU A 143 1.25 -5.99 13.69
CA LEU A 143 -0.04 -5.33 13.72
C LEU A 143 -0.83 -5.69 12.46
N ARG A 144 -2.06 -6.17 12.63
CA ARG A 144 -2.95 -6.53 11.52
C ARG A 144 -4.22 -5.71 11.57
N PHE A 145 -4.49 -5.01 10.47
CA PHE A 145 -5.78 -4.41 10.18
C PHE A 145 -6.57 -5.27 9.19
N GLU A 146 -7.86 -5.46 9.44
CA GLU A 146 -8.80 -6.03 8.47
C GLU A 146 -10.07 -5.18 8.38
N ASN A 147 -10.61 -5.03 7.17
CA ASN A 147 -11.96 -4.52 6.97
C ASN A 147 -12.91 -5.71 6.75
N LEU A 148 -14.06 -5.68 7.43
CA LEU A 148 -15.03 -6.79 7.50
C LEU A 148 -16.43 -6.30 7.14
#